data_AF-A0A919GEM0-F1
#
_entry.id   AF-A0A919GEM0-F1
#
_cell.length_a   1.000
_cell.length_b   1.000
_cell.length_c   1.000
_cell.angle_alpha   90.00
_cell.angle_beta   90.00
_cell.angle_gamma   90.00
#
_symmetry.space_group_name_H-M   'P 1'
#
loop_
_entity.id
_entity.type
_entity.pdbx_description
1 polymer ?
#
loop_
_entity_poly.entity_id
_entity_poly.type
_entity_poly.pdbx_seq_one_letter_code
_entity_poly.pdbx_strand_id
1 'polypeptide(L)'
;MRPRPTLPPDDPSLQHIDPALRTAFTSGSAPVHDRTRLPRAFDLLPSGHEGSHHFLADDFVTAVNTRTLPAVNAWVAARYTLPGIVAHESARQGGARLPIDDFGDAPGT
;
A
#
# COMPACT_ATOMS: atom_id res chain seq x y z
N MET A 1 -0.48 -21.30 1.87
CA MET A 1 -0.99 -21.29 0.46
C MET A 1 0.04 -20.58 -0.42
N ARG A 2 0.29 -21.06 -1.64
CA ARG A 2 1.20 -20.38 -2.57
C ARG A 2 0.49 -19.21 -3.27
N PRO A 3 1.21 -18.09 -3.52
CA PRO A 3 0.78 -17.04 -4.44
C PRO A 3 0.27 -17.63 -5.75
N ARG A 4 -0.91 -17.23 -6.20
CA ARG A 4 -1.35 -17.45 -7.57
C ARG A 4 -1.65 -16.09 -8.19
N PRO A 5 -1.12 -15.80 -9.40
CA PRO A 5 -1.64 -14.70 -10.20
C PRO A 5 -3.15 -14.86 -10.33
N THR A 6 -3.87 -13.81 -10.02
CA THR A 6 -5.34 -13.81 -10.03
C THR A 6 -5.91 -13.33 -11.35
N LEU A 7 -5.07 -12.69 -12.16
CA LEU A 7 -5.36 -12.18 -13.50
C LEU A 7 -4.19 -12.51 -14.43
N PRO A 8 -4.42 -12.95 -15.68
CA PRO A 8 -3.36 -13.07 -16.66
C PRO A 8 -2.82 -11.68 -17.05
N PRO A 9 -1.51 -11.53 -17.37
CA PRO A 9 -0.95 -10.25 -17.83
C PRO A 9 -1.62 -9.69 -19.09
N ASP A 10 -2.28 -10.54 -19.88
CA ASP A 10 -3.00 -10.15 -21.10
C ASP A 10 -4.52 -10.02 -20.88
N ASP A 11 -4.97 -9.92 -19.63
CA ASP A 11 -6.38 -9.71 -19.32
C ASP A 11 -6.90 -8.42 -20.01
N PRO A 12 -8.08 -8.45 -20.65
CA PRO A 12 -8.65 -7.27 -21.32
C PRO A 12 -8.79 -6.04 -20.41
N SER A 13 -8.95 -6.23 -19.09
CA SER A 13 -8.98 -5.12 -18.14
C SER A 13 -7.66 -4.35 -18.07
N LEU A 14 -6.54 -4.96 -18.45
CA LEU A 14 -5.20 -4.36 -18.44
C LEU A 14 -4.77 -3.80 -19.81
N GLN A 15 -5.66 -3.79 -20.81
CA GLN A 15 -5.30 -3.36 -22.18
C GLN A 15 -4.78 -1.92 -22.25
N HIS A 16 -5.20 -1.07 -21.31
CA HIS A 16 -4.82 0.34 -21.21
C HIS A 16 -3.56 0.57 -20.36
N ILE A 17 -2.99 -0.49 -19.78
CA ILE A 17 -1.78 -0.46 -19.00
C ILE A 17 -0.61 -0.88 -19.90
N ASP A 18 0.49 -0.11 -19.81
CA ASP A 18 1.74 -0.44 -20.49
C ASP A 18 2.14 -1.89 -20.17
N PRO A 19 2.48 -2.74 -21.18
CA PRO A 19 2.86 -4.13 -20.95
C PRO A 19 3.93 -4.33 -19.87
N ALA A 20 4.89 -3.40 -19.75
CA ALA A 20 5.95 -3.48 -18.75
C ALA A 20 5.43 -3.33 -17.31
N LEU A 21 4.25 -2.75 -17.11
CA LEU A 21 3.66 -2.49 -15.79
C LEU A 21 2.64 -3.55 -15.37
N ARG A 22 2.14 -4.39 -16.29
CA ARG A 22 1.02 -5.32 -16.02
C ARG A 22 1.33 -6.33 -14.92
N THR A 23 2.59 -6.74 -14.78
CA THR A 23 3.03 -7.64 -13.70
C THR A 23 2.74 -7.07 -12.31
N ALA A 24 2.82 -5.75 -12.14
CA ALA A 24 2.48 -5.11 -10.87
C ALA A 24 1.00 -5.35 -10.48
N PHE A 25 0.12 -5.48 -11.47
CA PHE A 25 -1.32 -5.69 -11.28
C PHE A 25 -1.74 -7.16 -11.20
N THR A 26 -0.87 -8.08 -11.58
CA THR A 26 -1.16 -9.53 -11.60
C THR A 26 -0.32 -10.32 -10.60
N SER A 27 0.65 -9.68 -9.94
CA SER A 27 1.49 -10.33 -8.94
C SER A 27 0.67 -10.91 -7.77
N GLY A 28 1.03 -12.15 -7.38
CA GLY A 28 0.49 -12.82 -6.19
C GLY A 28 1.06 -12.22 -4.90
N SER A 29 1.41 -13.01 -3.88
CA SER A 29 2.13 -12.52 -2.69
C SER A 29 3.65 -12.66 -2.76
N ALA A 30 4.37 -11.75 -2.11
CA ALA A 30 5.80 -11.89 -1.82
C ALA A 30 6.07 -13.13 -0.95
N PRO A 31 7.25 -13.78 -1.06
CA PRO A 31 7.61 -14.94 -0.23
C PRO A 31 7.64 -14.66 1.28
N VAL A 32 7.87 -13.40 1.69
CA VAL A 32 7.92 -12.98 3.10
C VAL A 32 6.53 -12.89 3.74
N HIS A 33 5.46 -12.82 2.93
CA HIS A 33 4.11 -12.64 3.44
C HIS A 33 3.51 -13.97 3.91
N ASP A 34 3.24 -14.09 5.21
CA ASP A 34 2.44 -15.17 5.77
C ASP A 34 0.95 -14.98 5.43
N ARG A 35 0.51 -15.61 4.34
CA ARG A 35 -0.90 -15.58 3.91
C ARG A 35 -1.84 -16.34 4.83
N THR A 36 -1.37 -17.17 5.76
CA THR A 36 -2.26 -17.93 6.64
C THR A 36 -3.00 -17.05 7.64
N ARG A 37 -2.51 -15.83 7.88
CA ARG A 37 -3.18 -14.83 8.72
C ARG A 37 -4.40 -14.18 8.07
N LEU A 38 -4.48 -14.19 6.73
CA LEU A 38 -5.52 -13.46 6.02
C LEU A 38 -6.87 -14.19 6.11
N PRO A 39 -7.99 -13.46 6.21
CA PRO A 39 -9.32 -14.03 6.06
C PRO A 39 -9.49 -14.75 4.72
N ARG A 40 -10.21 -15.89 4.74
CA ARG A 40 -10.51 -16.67 3.53
C ARG A 40 -11.26 -15.90 2.44
N ALA A 41 -11.90 -14.78 2.81
CA ALA A 41 -12.51 -13.87 1.85
C ALA A 41 -11.51 -13.35 0.79
N PHE A 42 -10.21 -13.30 1.10
CA PHE A 42 -9.17 -12.89 0.16
C PHE A 42 -8.66 -14.01 -0.77
N ASP A 43 -9.07 -15.27 -0.57
CA ASP A 43 -8.57 -16.41 -1.36
C ASP A 43 -8.90 -16.30 -2.85
N LEU A 44 -10.02 -15.65 -3.17
CA LEU A 44 -10.55 -15.51 -4.54
C LEU A 44 -10.44 -14.08 -5.07
N LEU A 45 -9.94 -13.14 -4.27
CA LEU A 45 -9.83 -11.74 -4.66
C LEU A 45 -8.53 -11.49 -5.42
N PRO A 46 -8.57 -10.66 -6.47
CA PRO A 46 -7.38 -10.31 -7.19
C PRO A 46 -6.38 -9.57 -6.31
N SER A 47 -5.11 -9.72 -6.67
CA SER A 47 -4.02 -9.02 -6.02
C SER A 47 -3.02 -8.50 -7.05
N GLY A 48 -2.32 -7.46 -6.65
CA GLY A 48 -1.12 -6.94 -7.28
C GLY A 48 -0.16 -6.48 -6.17
N HIS A 49 0.93 -5.81 -6.54
CA HIS A 49 1.96 -5.31 -5.61
C HIS A 49 2.39 -6.35 -4.58
N GLU A 50 2.63 -7.57 -5.07
CA GLU A 50 3.08 -8.70 -4.27
C GLU A 50 2.21 -8.98 -3.03
N GLY A 51 0.89 -8.75 -3.12
CA GLY A 51 -0.05 -9.19 -2.08
C GLY A 51 -0.32 -8.15 -1.01
N SER A 52 0.46 -7.08 -0.96
CA SER A 52 0.46 -6.10 0.14
C SER A 52 -0.92 -5.51 0.45
N HIS A 53 -1.75 -5.27 -0.57
CA HIS A 53 -3.08 -4.68 -0.39
C HIS A 53 -4.01 -5.50 0.52
N HIS A 54 -4.00 -6.84 0.44
CA HIS A 54 -4.83 -7.69 1.29
C HIS A 54 -4.42 -7.56 2.77
N PHE A 55 -3.11 -7.49 3.03
CA PHE A 55 -2.53 -7.33 4.37
C PHE A 55 -2.87 -5.95 4.95
N LEU A 56 -2.74 -4.89 4.15
CA LEU A 56 -3.10 -3.53 4.56
C LEU A 56 -4.59 -3.40 4.90
N ALA A 57 -5.46 -4.01 4.10
CA ALA A 57 -6.91 -4.01 4.36
C ALA A 57 -7.25 -4.78 5.64
N ASP A 58 -6.68 -5.97 5.83
CA ASP A 58 -6.87 -6.80 7.02
C ASP A 58 -6.40 -6.09 8.30
N ASP A 59 -5.20 -5.50 8.27
CA ASP A 59 -4.63 -4.77 9.42
C ASP A 59 -5.46 -3.55 9.79
N PHE A 60 -5.94 -2.80 8.80
CA PHE A 60 -6.80 -1.64 9.04
C PHE A 60 -8.14 -2.04 9.67
N VAL A 61 -8.84 -3.03 9.11
CA VAL A 61 -10.13 -3.48 9.63
C VAL A 61 -9.97 -4.11 11.01
N THR A 62 -8.89 -4.86 11.24
CA THR A 62 -8.55 -5.41 12.55
C THR A 62 -8.40 -4.28 13.57
N ALA A 63 -7.60 -3.25 13.26
CA ALA A 63 -7.38 -2.11 14.16
C ALA A 63 -8.69 -1.37 14.50
N VAL A 64 -9.59 -1.21 13.53
CA VAL A 64 -10.93 -0.64 13.76
C VAL A 64 -11.73 -1.49 14.76
N ASN A 65 -11.77 -2.80 14.56
CA ASN A 65 -12.52 -3.73 15.42
C ASN A 65 -11.93 -3.82 16.84
N THR A 66 -10.61 -3.77 16.98
CA THR A 66 -9.91 -3.85 18.26
C THR A 66 -9.73 -2.50 18.95
N ARG A 67 -10.12 -1.40 18.29
CA ARG A 67 -9.91 -0.01 18.76
C ARG A 67 -8.45 0.29 19.07
N THR A 68 -7.55 -0.19 18.22
CA THR A 68 -6.12 0.10 18.30
C THR A 68 -5.71 1.01 17.15
N LEU A 69 -4.53 1.63 17.24
CA LEU A 69 -3.97 2.34 16.10
C LEU A 69 -3.56 1.35 15.01
N PRO A 70 -3.90 1.61 13.73
CA PRO A 70 -3.37 0.81 12.63
C PRO A 70 -1.87 1.08 12.44
N ALA A 71 -1.17 0.15 11.79
CA ALA A 71 0.26 0.29 11.47
C ALA A 71 0.55 1.58 10.68
N VAL A 72 -0.33 1.93 9.74
CA VAL A 72 -0.34 3.22 9.03
C VAL A 72 -1.43 4.12 9.63
N ASN A 73 -1.16 4.70 10.80
CA ASN A 73 -2.02 5.71 11.42
C ASN A 73 -1.76 7.12 10.84
N ALA A 74 -2.51 8.13 11.29
CA ALA A 74 -2.44 9.49 10.75
C ALA A 74 -1.03 10.12 10.82
N TRP A 75 -0.27 9.88 11.89
CA TRP A 75 1.10 10.41 12.04
C TRP A 75 2.07 9.72 11.08
N VAL A 76 1.95 8.40 10.94
CA VAL A 76 2.75 7.62 9.97
C VAL A 76 2.40 8.03 8.54
N ALA A 77 1.12 8.18 8.23
CA ALA A 77 0.65 8.64 6.92
C ALA A 77 1.23 10.03 6.60
N ALA A 78 1.18 10.97 7.55
CA ALA A 78 1.76 12.29 7.38
C ALA A 78 3.26 12.24 7.01
N ARG A 79 4.04 11.37 7.65
CA ARG A 79 5.47 11.18 7.35
C ARG A 79 5.72 10.68 5.92
N TYR A 80 4.81 9.90 5.34
CA TYR A 80 4.90 9.48 3.94
C TYR A 80 4.43 10.56 2.96
N THR A 81 3.43 11.36 3.34
CA THR A 81 2.78 12.30 2.41
C THR A 81 3.42 13.69 2.39
N LEU A 82 3.84 14.22 3.55
CA LEU A 82 4.41 15.57 3.65
C LEU A 82 5.62 15.80 2.74
N PRO A 83 6.59 14.87 2.61
CA PRO A 83 7.71 15.07 1.71
C PRO A 83 7.28 15.31 0.26
N GLY A 84 6.23 14.62 -0.20
CA GLY A 84 5.70 14.80 -1.56
C GLY A 84 5.05 16.18 -1.76
N ILE A 85 4.30 16.66 -0.76
CA ILE A 85 3.68 17.99 -0.79
C ILE A 85 4.76 19.08 -0.80
N VAL A 86 5.75 18.99 0.08
CA VAL A 86 6.86 19.94 0.17
C VAL A 86 7.74 19.88 -1.08
N ALA A 87 7.97 18.69 -1.65
CA ALA A 87 8.70 18.54 -2.91
C ALA A 87 7.98 19.21 -4.08
N HIS A 88 6.65 19.15 -4.13
CA HIS A 88 5.87 19.86 -5.14
C HIS A 88 6.05 21.38 -5.01
N GLU A 89 5.99 21.93 -3.80
CA GLU A 89 6.24 23.36 -3.56
C GLU A 89 7.68 23.76 -3.88
N SER A 90 8.66 22.93 -3.50
CA SER A 90 10.07 23.11 -3.86
C SER A 90 10.26 23.22 -5.37
N ALA A 91 9.63 22.33 -6.16
CA ALA A 91 9.70 22.35 -7.61
C ALA A 91 9.13 23.66 -8.20
N ARG A 92 8.06 24.21 -7.61
CA ARG A 92 7.48 25.51 -7.99
C ARG A 92 8.40 26.69 -7.70
N GLN A 93 9.34 26.52 -6.77
CA GLN A 93 10.36 27.50 -6.39
C GLN A 93 11.74 27.22 -7.01
N GLY A 94 11.78 26.53 -8.16
CA GLY A 94 13.04 26.24 -8.85
C GLY A 94 13.93 25.23 -8.12
N GLY A 95 13.35 24.35 -7.31
CA GLY A 95 14.08 23.34 -6.54
C GLY A 95 14.68 23.88 -5.24
N ALA A 96 14.10 24.94 -4.66
CA ALA A 96 14.55 25.47 -3.37
C ALA A 96 14.47 24.38 -2.28
N ARG A 97 15.47 24.35 -1.37
CA ARG A 97 15.40 23.47 -0.21
C ARG A 97 14.38 24.01 0.78
N LEU A 98 13.33 23.22 1.04
CA LEU A 98 12.27 23.55 1.97
C LEU A 98 12.30 22.59 3.17
N PRO A 99 11.98 23.07 4.39
CA PRO A 99 11.85 22.20 5.55
C PRO A 99 10.64 21.26 5.40
N ILE A 100 10.76 20.05 5.94
CA ILE A 100 9.66 19.12 6.11
C ILE A 100 9.44 19.02 7.62
N ASP A 101 8.28 19.46 8.08
CA ASP A 101 7.95 19.44 9.50
C ASP A 101 7.70 18.01 9.99
N ASP A 102 8.20 17.71 11.19
CA ASP A 102 7.87 16.48 11.91
C ASP A 102 6.75 16.76 12.91
N PHE A 103 5.63 16.05 12.78
CA PHE A 103 4.49 16.15 13.68
C PHE A 103 4.61 15.25 14.92
N GLY A 104 5.78 14.63 15.13
CA GLY A 104 6.06 13.77 16.26
C GLY A 104 5.32 12.44 16.18
N ASP A 105 5.19 11.78 17.31
CA ASP A 105 4.62 10.44 17.39
C ASP A 105 3.11 10.46 17.61
N ALA A 106 2.47 9.38 17.16
CA ALA A 106 1.06 9.14 17.48
C ALA A 106 0.88 9.05 19.00
N PRO A 107 -0.28 9.46 19.53
CA PRO A 107 -0.58 9.32 20.95
C PRO A 107 -0.41 7.85 21.36
N GLY A 108 0.18 7.65 22.55
CA GLY A 108 0.26 6.31 23.15
C GLY A 108 -1.12 5.70 23.28
N THR A 109 -1.22 4.38 23.09
CA THR A 109 -2.42 3.60 23.40
C THR A 109 -2.72 3.61 24.89
#